data_AF-A0A382JK94-F1
#
_entry.id   AF-A0A382JK94-F1
#
_cell.length_a   1.000
_cell.length_b   1.000
_cell.length_c   1.000
_cell.angle_alpha   90.00
_cell.angle_beta   90.00
_cell.angle_gamma   90.00
#
_symmetry.space_group_name_H-M   'P 1'
#
loop_
_entity.id
_entity.type
_entity.pdbx_description
1 polymer ?
#
loop_
_entity_poly.entity_id
_entity_poly.type
_entity_poly.pdbx_seq_one_letter_code
_entity_poly.pdbx_strand_id
1 'polypeptide(L)' 'MPLDSPIPWFDDFVGIAYRYYDLRMNLIPLFHDFKKAQGFWRETIKWWNDHSIKIRFVETGDTYWFIMGAESRNPKNNR' A
#
# COMPACT_ATOMS: atom_id res chain seq x y z
N MET A 1 -0.81 28.31 -7.85
CA MET A 1 -0.34 27.09 -7.16
C MET A 1 -0.67 25.92 -8.08
N PRO A 2 0.27 25.06 -8.47
CA PRO A 2 -0.10 23.89 -9.27
C PRO A 2 -0.94 22.98 -8.37
N LEU A 3 -2.10 22.59 -8.89
CA LEU A 3 -3.02 21.64 -8.27
C LEU A 3 -2.21 20.34 -8.04
N ASP A 4 -1.91 20.01 -6.79
CA ASP A 4 -1.31 18.72 -6.46
C ASP A 4 -2.25 17.64 -6.98
N SER A 5 -1.87 17.00 -8.09
CA SER A 5 -2.67 15.94 -8.67
C SER A 5 -2.83 14.85 -7.62
N PRO A 6 -4.06 14.40 -7.31
CA PRO A 6 -4.27 13.36 -6.32
C PRO A 6 -3.47 12.13 -6.74
N ILE A 7 -2.74 11.56 -5.78
CA ILE A 7 -1.97 10.32 -6.00
C ILE A 7 -2.99 9.26 -6.47
N PRO A 8 -2.82 8.67 -7.67
CA PRO A 8 -3.76 7.70 -8.18
C PRO A 8 -3.77 6.48 -7.24
N TRP A 9 -4.97 6.12 -6.80
CA TRP A 9 -5.19 4.92 -6.00
C TRP A 9 -4.93 3.67 -6.85
N PHE A 10 -4.34 2.64 -6.25
CA PHE A 10 -4.12 1.36 -6.91
C PHE A 10 -5.37 0.51 -6.75
N ASP A 11 -6.01 0.18 -7.87
CA ASP A 11 -7.30 -0.52 -7.97
C ASP A 11 -7.16 -2.04 -8.17
N ASP A 12 -5.95 -2.53 -8.46
CA ASP A 12 -5.67 -3.94 -8.77
C ASP A 12 -5.38 -4.82 -7.53
N PHE A 13 -5.70 -4.32 -6.34
CA PHE A 13 -5.44 -4.99 -5.08
C PHE A 13 -6.45 -6.11 -4.82
N VAL A 14 -5.97 -7.35 -4.72
CA VAL A 14 -6.83 -8.53 -4.60
C VAL A 14 -7.18 -8.87 -3.16
N GLY A 15 -6.30 -8.53 -2.21
CA GLY A 15 -6.50 -8.84 -0.81
C GLY A 15 -5.22 -9.05 -0.02
N ILE A 16 -5.39 -9.56 1.20
CA ILE A 16 -4.34 -9.70 2.22
C ILE A 16 -4.33 -11.13 2.70
N ALA A 17 -3.19 -11.78 2.60
CA ALA A 17 -2.95 -13.06 3.25
C ALA A 17 -2.27 -12.85 4.61
N TYR A 18 -2.73 -13.55 5.64
CA TYR A 18 -2.07 -13.65 6.94
C TYR A 18 -1.58 -15.09 7.17
N ARG A 19 -0.44 -15.26 7.85
CA ARG A 19 0.07 -16.57 8.28
C ARG A 19 -0.12 -16.71 9.79
N TYR A 20 -1.00 -17.63 10.19
CA TYR A 20 -1.49 -17.77 11.56
C TYR A 20 -0.43 -18.13 12.61
N TYR A 21 0.70 -18.72 12.19
CA TYR A 21 1.73 -19.21 13.11
C TYR A 21 2.91 -18.25 13.32
N ASP A 22 2.89 -17.07 12.71
CA ASP A 22 3.96 -16.09 12.85
C ASP A 22 3.66 -15.09 13.97
N LEU A 23 4.63 -14.85 14.87
CA LEU A 23 4.57 -13.83 15.91
C LEU A 23 4.50 -12.40 15.35
N ARG A 24 4.77 -12.23 14.05
CA ARG A 24 4.73 -10.96 13.33
C ARG A 24 3.74 -11.06 12.20
N MET A 25 2.83 -10.10 12.13
CA MET A 25 1.84 -10.04 11.05
C MET A 25 2.55 -9.84 9.70
N ASN A 26 2.60 -10.90 8.88
CA ASN A 26 3.05 -10.81 7.50
C ASN A 26 1.88 -10.36 6.63
N LEU A 27 2.10 -9.30 5.86
CA LEU A 27 1.10 -8.78 4.94
C LEU A 27 1.63 -8.91 3.51
N ILE A 28 0.93 -9.68 2.69
CA ILE A 28 1.32 -9.98 1.31
C ILE A 28 0.28 -9.34 0.39
N PRO A 29 0.61 -8.22 -0.27
CA PRO A 29 -0.27 -7.65 -1.27
C PRO A 29 -0.32 -8.57 -2.49
N LEU A 30 -1.52 -9.04 -2.82
CA LEU A 30 -1.76 -9.91 -3.96
C LEU A 30 -2.20 -9.08 -5.17
N PHE A 31 -1.62 -9.40 -6.33
CA PHE A 31 -1.89 -8.74 -7.61
C PHE A 31 -2.23 -9.80 -8.66
N HIS A 32 -3.10 -9.48 -9.62
CA HIS A 32 -3.40 -10.37 -10.75
C HIS A 32 -2.27 -10.41 -11.78
N ASP A 33 -1.55 -9.31 -11.95
CA ASP A 33 -0.46 -9.18 -12.92
C ASP A 33 0.89 -8.99 -12.21
N PHE A 34 1.85 -9.85 -12.53
CA PHE A 34 3.23 -9.76 -12.06
C PHE A 34 3.90 -8.44 -12.43
N LYS A 35 3.62 -7.87 -13.62
CA LYS A 35 4.18 -6.57 -14.03
C LYS A 35 3.70 -5.44 -13.13
N LYS A 36 2.41 -5.47 -12.74
CA LYS A 36 1.84 -4.49 -11.79
C LYS A 36 2.43 -4.67 -10.39
N ALA A 37 2.60 -5.91 -9.92
CA ALA A 37 3.27 -6.20 -8.65
C ALA A 37 4.72 -5.67 -8.64
N GLN A 38 5.45 -5.90 -9.73
CA GLN A 38 6.83 -5.43 -9.89
C GLN A 38 6.91 -3.90 -9.96
N GLY A 39 5.97 -3.25 -10.66
CA GLY A 39 5.84 -1.79 -10.69
C GLY A 39 5.58 -1.22 -9.30
N PHE A 40 4.58 -1.73 -8.60
CA PHE A 40 4.29 -1.36 -7.22
C PHE A 40 5.52 -1.50 -6.30
N TRP A 41 6.25 -2.62 -6.40
CA TRP A 41 7.45 -2.84 -5.60
C TRP A 41 8.60 -1.87 -5.95
N ARG A 42 8.89 -1.72 -7.25
CA ARG A 42 10.01 -0.90 -7.73
C ARG A 42 9.74 0.59 -7.67
N GLU A 43 8.50 1.04 -7.67
CA GLU A 43 8.16 2.45 -7.80
C GLU A 43 7.63 3.06 -6.52
N THR A 44 6.92 2.27 -5.70
CA THR A 44 6.21 2.77 -4.53
C THR A 44 6.81 2.25 -3.23
N ILE A 45 6.76 0.94 -3.00
CA ILE A 45 7.02 0.38 -1.66
C ILE A 45 8.47 0.52 -1.22
N LYS A 46 9.43 0.59 -2.17
CA LYS A 46 10.85 0.83 -1.86
C LYS A 46 11.10 2.16 -1.14
N TRP A 47 10.17 3.11 -1.23
CA TRP A 47 10.28 4.41 -0.58
C TRP A 47 9.63 4.45 0.80
N TRP A 48 8.93 3.40 1.19
CA TRP A 48 8.23 3.32 2.46
C TRP A 48 9.17 2.72 3.49
N ASN A 49 9.32 3.40 4.61
CA ASN A 49 10.10 2.88 5.73
C ASN A 49 9.20 1.98 6.58
N ASP A 50 9.64 0.77 6.90
CA ASP A 50 8.86 -0.20 7.69
C ASP A 50 8.25 0.42 8.96
N HIS A 51 9.01 1.31 9.62
CA HIS A 51 8.57 1.99 10.85
C HIS A 51 7.46 3.03 10.65
N SER A 52 7.18 3.47 9.42
CA SER A 52 6.14 4.45 9.10
C SER A 52 4.92 3.82 8.41
N ILE A 53 4.96 2.54 8.07
CA ILE A 53 3.84 1.84 7.44
C ILE A 53 2.69 1.74 8.45
N LYS A 54 1.57 2.35 8.10
CA LYS A 54 0.30 2.30 8.82
C LYS A 54 -0.73 1.59 7.97
N ILE A 55 -1.44 0.66 8.60
CA ILE A 55 -2.45 -0.17 7.98
C ILE A 55 -3.76 0.04 8.72
N ARG A 56 -4.85 0.24 7.98
CA ARG A 56 -6.20 0.32 8.51
C ARG A 56 -7.14 -0.56 7.70
N PHE A 57 -7.97 -1.27 8.43
CA PHE A 57 -9.11 -2.00 7.92
C PHE A 57 -10.35 -1.18 8.29
N VAL A 58 -11.10 -0.76 7.29
CA VAL A 58 -12.31 0.04 7.52
C VAL A 58 -13.47 -0.73 6.90
N GLU A 59 -14.42 -1.10 7.74
CA GLU A 59 -15.68 -1.69 7.33
C GLU A 59 -16.76 -0.61 7.36
N THR A 60 -17.35 -0.33 6.20
CA THR A 60 -18.40 0.68 6.07
C THR A 60 -19.58 0.06 5.33
N GLY A 61 -20.63 -0.31 6.07
CA GLY A 61 -21.80 -1.00 5.51
C GLY A 61 -21.40 -2.32 4.86
N ASP A 62 -21.69 -2.47 3.57
CA ASP A 62 -21.35 -3.67 2.79
C ASP A 62 -19.97 -3.60 2.13
N THR A 63 -19.16 -2.59 2.45
CA THR A 63 -17.85 -2.36 1.83
C THR A 63 -16.70 -2.52 2.81
N TYR A 64 -15.68 -3.28 2.39
CA TYR A 64 -14.45 -3.47 3.12
C TYR A 64 -13.32 -2.71 2.42
N TRP A 65 -12.71 -1.79 3.15
CA TRP A 65 -11.59 -1.00 2.67
C TRP A 65 -10.31 -1.46 3.34
N PHE A 66 -9.31 -1.68 2.52
CA PHE A 66 -7.94 -1.81 2.96
C PHE A 66 -7.18 -0.53 2.63
N ILE A 67 -6.72 0.16 3.67
CA ILE A 67 -5.95 1.39 3.53
C ILE A 67 -4.55 1.12 4.06
N MET A 68 -3.58 1.24 3.17
CA MET A 68 -2.16 1.16 3.50
C MET A 68 -1.51 2.48 3.13
N GLY A 69 -0.77 3.07 4.06
CA GLY A 69 -0.02 4.30 3.82
C GLY A 69 1.24 4.35 4.66
N ALA A 70 2.26 5.07 4.19
CA ALA A 70 3.48 5.29 4.93
C ALA A 70 4.05 6.68 4.65
N GLU A 71 4.89 7.18 5.54
CA GLU A 71 5.73 8.33 5.22
C GLU A 71 6.74 7.90 4.15
N SER A 72 6.61 8.49 2.96
CA SER A 72 7.46 8.21 1.81
C SER A 72 8.72 9.06 1.86
N ARG A 73 9.88 8.42 1.69
CA ARG A 73 11.17 9.11 1.52
C ARG A 73 11.42 9.55 0.07
N ASN A 74 10.41 9.51 -0.79
CA ASN A 74 10.57 9.91 -2.18
C ASN A 74 10.94 11.40 -2.24
N PRO A 75 12.10 11.78 -2.82
CA PRO A 75 12.57 13.17 -2.87
C PRO A 75 11.60 14.14 -3.52
N LYS A 76 10.71 13.64 -4.40
CA LYS A 76 9.68 14.46 -5.05
C LYS A 76 8.62 14.97 -4.08
N ASN A 77 8.44 14.31 -2.94
CA ASN A 77 7.45 14.64 -1.93
C ASN A 77 8.03 15.41 -0.73
N ASN A 78 9.30 15.80 -0.82
CA ASN A 78 10.07 16.42 0.26
C ASN A 78 9.90 17.95 0.31
N ARG A 79 8.70 18.44 -0.04
CA ARG A 79 8.36 19.87 -0.02
C ARG A 79 7.99 20.34 1.38
#